data_AF-A0A498Q9J8-F1
#
_entry.id   AF-A0A498Q9J8-F1
#
_cell.length_a   1.000
_cell.length_b   1.000
_cell.length_c   1.000
_cell.angle_alpha   90.00
_cell.angle_beta   90.00
_cell.angle_gamma   90.00
#
_symmetry.space_group_name_H-M   'P 1'
#
loop_
_entity.id
_entity.type
_entity.pdbx_description
1 polymer ?
#
loop_
_entity_poly.entity_id
_entity_poly.type
_entity_poly.pdbx_seq_one_letter_code
_entity_poly.pdbx_strand_id
1 'polypeptide(L)'
;MSKVVLALTAVCLLVGCSPGASESSKADIAKVIDVKSSFGPGFTVNDVPLRAIDPQFFAARKLPDGLSFDPANCAKAAVGPQMPPGVQGNMAAVSAEGNGNRFVVIAVETSQQLPFNDPGKECGRIAFSGAQVRGGIEVVAAPHIDGAQTLGVHRVLQALVDGSARTGELYDYSAQFGYYQVNVIANPLVIPNQPVAAVDVQRARDLLVKAVAAIRG
;
A
#
# COMPACT_ATOMS: atom_id res chain seq x y z
N MET A 1 -20.57 78.73 9.33
CA MET A 1 -20.70 77.75 8.24
C MET A 1 -19.32 77.13 7.99
N SER A 2 -19.26 75.82 7.70
CA SER A 2 -18.07 74.93 7.51
C SER A 2 -17.33 74.49 8.78
N LYS A 3 -17.53 73.26 9.31
CA LYS A 3 -17.08 71.88 8.88
C LYS A 3 -15.71 71.53 9.50
N VAL A 4 -15.60 70.65 10.53
CA VAL A 4 -15.50 69.17 10.49
C VAL A 4 -14.13 68.78 9.88
N VAL A 5 -13.14 68.11 10.51
CA VAL A 5 -13.09 66.77 11.13
C VAL A 5 -11.79 66.64 11.97
N LEU A 6 -11.83 66.06 13.17
CA LEU A 6 -10.67 65.43 13.84
C LEU A 6 -10.53 64.00 13.30
N ALA A 7 -9.39 63.64 12.71
CA ALA A 7 -9.08 62.26 12.35
C ALA A 7 -7.99 61.72 13.28
N LEU A 8 -8.40 60.94 14.30
CA LEU A 8 -7.51 60.07 15.05
C LEU A 8 -7.27 58.80 14.22
N THR A 9 -6.09 58.66 13.66
CA THR A 9 -5.62 57.42 13.04
C THR A 9 -5.21 56.43 14.13
N ALA A 10 -6.12 55.51 14.48
CA ALA A 10 -5.80 54.32 15.25
C ALA A 10 -5.15 53.28 14.33
N VAL A 11 -3.86 53.01 14.54
CA VAL A 11 -3.14 51.92 13.88
C VAL A 11 -3.51 50.63 14.60
N CYS A 12 -4.50 49.90 14.07
CA CYS A 12 -4.77 48.52 14.50
C CYS A 12 -3.67 47.62 13.92
N LEU A 13 -2.71 47.23 14.76
CA LEU A 13 -1.86 46.08 14.51
C LEU A 13 -2.75 44.82 14.55
N LEU A 14 -3.14 44.34 13.37
CA LEU A 14 -3.74 43.01 13.21
C LEU A 14 -2.64 41.97 13.48
N VAL A 15 -2.51 41.54 14.74
CA VAL A 15 -1.85 40.27 15.05
C VAL A 15 -2.79 39.18 14.54
N GLY A 16 -2.54 38.70 13.33
CA GLY A 16 -3.23 37.55 12.78
C GLY A 16 -2.88 36.32 13.60
N CYS A 17 -3.72 35.96 14.56
CA CYS A 17 -3.80 34.61 15.07
C CYS A 17 -4.24 33.71 13.91
N SER A 18 -3.31 33.00 13.28
CA SER A 18 -3.65 31.88 12.41
C SER A 18 -4.47 30.87 13.23
N PRO A 19 -5.74 30.62 12.87
CA PRO A 19 -6.49 29.54 13.47
C PRO A 19 -5.93 28.24 12.89
N GLY A 20 -5.41 27.39 13.78
CA GLY A 20 -5.19 25.98 13.50
C GLY A 20 -3.99 25.70 12.61
N ALA A 21 -2.84 25.45 13.23
CA ALA A 21 -2.19 24.19 12.89
C ALA A 21 -3.28 23.13 13.11
N SER A 22 -3.88 22.67 12.01
CA SER A 22 -4.80 21.54 12.06
C SER A 22 -4.06 20.48 12.85
N GLU A 23 -4.52 20.16 14.05
CA GLU A 23 -4.20 18.89 14.66
C GLU A 23 -4.60 17.88 13.59
N SER A 24 -3.63 17.42 12.81
CA SER A 24 -3.85 16.33 11.86
C SER A 24 -4.39 15.22 12.74
N SER A 25 -5.70 14.99 12.68
CA SER A 25 -6.33 13.94 13.45
C SER A 25 -5.54 12.68 13.16
N LYS A 26 -4.96 12.09 14.22
CA LYS A 26 -4.16 10.90 14.11
C LYS A 26 -4.95 9.88 13.29
N ALA A 27 -4.36 9.37 12.19
CA ALA A 27 -5.04 8.41 11.34
C ALA A 27 -5.39 7.15 12.16
N ASP A 28 -6.56 6.58 11.89
CA ASP A 28 -7.08 5.39 12.56
C ASP A 28 -7.09 4.22 11.58
N ILE A 29 -6.10 3.33 11.71
CA ILE A 29 -5.98 2.17 10.83
C ILE A 29 -7.14 1.18 10.96
N ALA A 30 -7.91 1.21 12.07
CA ALA A 30 -9.08 0.36 12.23
C ALA A 30 -10.17 0.69 11.22
N LYS A 31 -10.25 1.95 10.74
CA LYS A 31 -11.23 2.38 9.71
C LYS A 31 -11.00 1.75 8.33
N VAL A 32 -9.91 1.01 8.11
CA VAL A 32 -9.74 0.24 6.87
C VAL A 32 -10.88 -0.76 6.67
N ILE A 33 -11.56 -1.18 7.74
CA ILE A 33 -12.74 -2.06 7.68
C ILE A 33 -13.90 -1.43 6.90
N ASP A 34 -13.96 -0.10 6.80
CA ASP A 34 -15.05 0.60 6.11
C ASP A 34 -15.00 0.35 4.59
N VAL A 35 -13.83 -0.03 4.07
CA VAL A 35 -13.64 -0.43 2.67
C VAL A 35 -14.43 -1.69 2.31
N LYS A 36 -14.89 -2.48 3.30
CA LYS A 36 -15.81 -3.62 3.06
C LYS A 36 -17.02 -3.22 2.22
N SER A 37 -17.57 -2.02 2.46
CA SER A 37 -18.73 -1.48 1.73
C SER A 37 -18.49 -1.28 0.22
N SER A 38 -17.21 -1.25 -0.22
CA SER A 38 -16.86 -1.13 -1.64
C SER A 38 -16.97 -2.45 -2.41
N PHE A 39 -17.16 -3.57 -1.71
CA PHE A 39 -17.34 -4.88 -2.32
C PHE A 39 -18.83 -5.19 -2.46
N GLY A 40 -19.26 -5.46 -3.70
CA GLY A 40 -20.64 -5.83 -4.01
C GLY A 40 -20.96 -7.28 -3.63
N PRO A 41 -22.20 -7.74 -3.86
CA PRO A 41 -22.68 -9.07 -3.43
C PRO A 41 -21.94 -10.25 -4.08
N GLY A 42 -21.16 -10.03 -5.15
CA GLY A 42 -20.33 -11.05 -5.79
C GLY A 42 -19.00 -11.34 -5.07
N PHE A 43 -18.75 -10.76 -3.90
CA PHE A 43 -17.54 -10.94 -3.12
C PHE A 43 -17.83 -11.56 -1.76
N THR A 44 -17.05 -12.57 -1.39
CA THR A 44 -16.91 -13.03 -0.02
C THR A 44 -15.89 -12.13 0.68
N VAL A 45 -16.33 -11.41 1.71
CA VAL A 45 -15.51 -10.42 2.40
C VAL A 45 -15.23 -10.88 3.83
N ASN A 46 -13.96 -10.85 4.23
CA ASN A 46 -13.50 -11.10 5.60
C ASN A 46 -12.66 -9.92 6.08
N ASP A 47 -12.62 -9.69 7.39
CA ASP A 47 -11.74 -8.68 7.99
C ASP A 47 -10.89 -9.25 9.14
N VAL A 48 -9.78 -8.55 9.35
CA VAL A 48 -8.91 -8.71 10.51
C VAL A 48 -9.04 -7.40 11.30
N PRO A 49 -9.69 -7.43 12.48
CA PRO A 49 -9.81 -6.25 13.31
C PRO A 49 -8.43 -5.81 13.81
N LEU A 50 -8.37 -4.61 14.39
CA LEU A 50 -7.14 -4.04 14.94
C LEU A 50 -6.42 -5.04 15.86
N ARG A 51 -5.17 -5.34 15.52
CA ARG A 51 -4.30 -6.23 16.30
C ARG A 51 -2.83 -5.87 16.10
N ALA A 52 -1.95 -6.43 16.92
CA ALA A 52 -0.50 -6.32 16.70
C ALA A 52 -0.11 -6.88 15.31
N ILE A 53 0.90 -6.27 14.68
CA ILE A 53 1.45 -6.72 13.40
C ILE A 53 1.88 -8.19 13.52
N ASP A 54 1.41 -9.01 12.59
CA ASP A 54 1.89 -10.38 12.42
C ASP A 54 3.01 -10.40 11.36
N PRO A 55 4.28 -10.68 11.74
CA PRO A 55 5.39 -10.77 10.78
C PRO A 55 5.18 -11.82 9.69
N GLN A 56 4.42 -12.90 9.99
CA GLN A 56 4.14 -13.97 9.01
C GLN A 56 3.32 -13.46 7.83
N PHE A 57 2.47 -12.46 8.06
CA PHE A 57 1.65 -11.85 7.02
C PHE A 57 2.51 -11.18 5.92
N PHE A 58 3.66 -10.62 6.31
CA PHE A 58 4.62 -10.04 5.37
C PHE A 58 5.58 -11.07 4.80
N ALA A 59 5.90 -12.12 5.57
CA ALA A 59 6.81 -13.19 5.17
C ALA A 59 6.31 -14.01 3.97
N ALA A 60 4.99 -14.12 3.76
CA ALA A 60 4.41 -14.81 2.60
C ALA A 60 4.85 -14.23 1.24
N ARG A 61 5.37 -12.99 1.23
CA ARG A 61 5.91 -12.32 0.04
C ARG A 61 7.44 -12.37 -0.05
N LYS A 62 8.12 -13.05 0.89
CA LYS A 62 9.57 -13.19 0.91
C LYS A 62 10.00 -14.09 -0.26
N LEU A 63 10.87 -13.57 -1.12
CA LEU A 63 11.54 -14.39 -2.12
C LEU A 63 12.50 -15.38 -1.44
N PRO A 64 12.68 -16.60 -1.98
CA PRO A 64 13.67 -17.53 -1.48
C PRO A 64 15.07 -16.92 -1.45
N ASP A 65 15.89 -17.36 -0.50
CA ASP A 65 17.29 -16.96 -0.45
C ASP A 65 18.08 -17.63 -1.61
N GLY A 66 19.21 -17.04 -2.03
CA GLY A 66 20.09 -17.61 -3.07
C GLY A 66 19.67 -17.37 -4.52
N LEU A 67 18.73 -16.44 -4.77
CA LEU A 67 18.37 -16.02 -6.12
C LEU A 67 19.44 -15.13 -6.76
N SER A 68 19.61 -15.30 -8.07
CA SER A 68 20.28 -14.32 -8.92
C SER A 68 19.28 -13.27 -9.39
N PHE A 69 19.73 -12.03 -9.51
CA PHE A 69 18.91 -10.89 -9.95
C PHE A 69 19.53 -10.22 -11.17
N ASP A 70 18.68 -9.73 -12.06
CA ASP A 70 19.06 -8.93 -13.22
C ASP A 70 18.14 -7.69 -13.30
N PRO A 71 18.66 -6.46 -13.10
CA PRO A 71 20.07 -6.14 -12.82
C PRO A 71 20.54 -6.62 -11.44
N ALA A 72 21.81 -7.03 -11.33
CA ALA A 72 22.35 -7.57 -10.08
C ALA A 72 22.34 -6.56 -8.91
N ASN A 73 22.55 -5.27 -9.19
CA ASN A 73 22.47 -4.20 -8.18
C ASN A 73 21.05 -3.96 -7.66
N CYS A 74 20.02 -4.51 -8.32
CA CYS A 74 18.62 -4.29 -7.96
C CYS A 74 18.05 -5.32 -6.96
N ALA A 75 18.85 -6.27 -6.49
CA ALA A 75 18.41 -7.33 -5.56
C ALA A 75 17.69 -6.77 -4.32
N LYS A 76 18.18 -5.67 -3.74
CA LYS A 76 17.56 -5.03 -2.57
C LYS A 76 16.16 -4.51 -2.86
N ALA A 77 15.96 -3.91 -4.04
CA ALA A 77 14.67 -3.40 -4.47
C ALA A 77 13.65 -4.52 -4.71
N ALA A 78 14.10 -5.67 -5.23
CA ALA A 78 13.26 -6.84 -5.47
C ALA A 78 12.75 -7.51 -4.19
N VAL A 79 13.58 -7.57 -3.15
CA VAL A 79 13.22 -8.17 -1.86
C VAL A 79 12.30 -7.25 -1.03
N GLY A 80 12.30 -5.95 -1.35
CA GLY A 80 11.56 -4.93 -0.59
C GLY A 80 12.29 -4.52 0.68
N PRO A 81 11.83 -3.46 1.36
CA PRO A 81 12.42 -3.07 2.62
C PRO A 81 12.03 -4.12 3.67
N GLN A 82 13.02 -4.72 4.33
CA GLN A 82 12.72 -5.49 5.53
C GLN A 82 12.15 -4.56 6.58
N MET A 83 11.13 -5.00 7.31
CA MET A 83 10.69 -4.28 8.50
C MET A 83 11.91 -4.09 9.41
N PRO A 84 12.23 -2.85 9.82
CA PRO A 84 13.38 -2.64 10.67
C PRO A 84 13.26 -3.50 11.94
N PRO A 85 14.37 -4.08 12.43
CA PRO A 85 14.33 -4.94 13.61
C PRO A 85 13.78 -4.15 14.80
N GLY A 86 12.87 -4.78 15.57
CA GLY A 86 12.27 -4.18 16.76
C GLY A 86 11.14 -3.18 16.49
N VAL A 87 10.70 -3.00 15.24
CA VAL A 87 9.50 -2.22 14.94
C VAL A 87 8.28 -2.85 15.60
N GLN A 88 7.62 -2.06 16.45
CA GLN A 88 6.34 -2.39 17.04
C GLN A 88 5.25 -1.71 16.20
N GLY A 89 4.04 -2.27 16.22
CA GLY A 89 2.94 -1.65 15.51
C GLY A 89 1.70 -2.51 15.51
N ASN A 90 0.64 -1.93 14.96
CA ASN A 90 -0.65 -2.56 14.79
C ASN A 90 -1.01 -2.64 13.31
N MET A 91 -1.90 -3.56 12.98
CA MET A 91 -2.49 -3.72 11.67
C MET A 91 -3.99 -3.98 11.78
N ALA A 92 -4.71 -3.61 10.73
CA ALA A 92 -6.06 -4.06 10.43
C ALA A 92 -6.13 -4.37 8.93
N ALA A 93 -7.02 -5.28 8.52
CA ALA A 93 -7.11 -5.66 7.12
C ALA A 93 -8.53 -6.04 6.69
N VAL A 94 -8.79 -5.91 5.40
CA VAL A 94 -9.97 -6.45 4.72
C VAL A 94 -9.47 -7.33 3.58
N SER A 95 -10.06 -8.51 3.43
CA SER A 95 -9.86 -9.36 2.26
C SER A 95 -11.19 -9.62 1.58
N ALA A 96 -11.18 -9.67 0.26
CA ALA A 96 -12.36 -9.95 -0.54
C ALA A 96 -12.00 -10.86 -1.70
N GLU A 97 -12.75 -11.95 -1.86
CA GLU A 97 -12.61 -12.90 -2.95
C GLU A 97 -13.89 -12.95 -3.77
N GLY A 98 -13.78 -12.77 -5.08
CA GLY A 98 -14.92 -12.69 -5.97
C GLY A 98 -14.49 -12.32 -7.38
N ASN A 99 -15.33 -12.65 -8.37
CA ASN A 99 -15.06 -12.35 -9.78
C ASN A 99 -13.66 -12.81 -10.25
N GLY A 100 -13.22 -13.99 -9.80
CA GLY A 100 -11.90 -14.54 -10.15
C GLY A 100 -10.71 -13.80 -9.55
N ASN A 101 -10.91 -12.85 -8.63
CA ASN A 101 -9.89 -12.03 -8.02
C ASN A 101 -9.92 -12.15 -6.49
N ARG A 102 -8.74 -11.98 -5.87
CA ARG A 102 -8.57 -11.76 -4.45
C ARG A 102 -7.96 -10.39 -4.23
N PHE A 103 -8.56 -9.59 -3.36
CA PHE A 103 -8.03 -8.33 -2.89
C PHE A 103 -7.74 -8.41 -1.40
N VAL A 104 -6.62 -7.88 -0.96
CA VAL A 104 -6.27 -7.74 0.46
C VAL A 104 -5.79 -6.33 0.71
N VAL A 105 -6.58 -5.56 1.46
CA VAL A 105 -6.31 -4.19 1.87
C VAL A 105 -5.81 -4.23 3.31
N ILE A 106 -4.59 -3.77 3.57
CA ILE A 106 -3.97 -3.78 4.89
C ILE A 106 -3.57 -2.37 5.26
N ALA A 107 -3.97 -1.91 6.44
CA ALA A 107 -3.46 -0.68 7.05
C ALA A 107 -2.57 -1.04 8.23
N VAL A 108 -1.42 -0.38 8.33
CA VAL A 108 -0.41 -0.60 9.36
C VAL A 108 -0.03 0.75 9.98
N GLU A 109 0.11 0.77 11.29
CA GLU A 109 0.71 1.86 12.05
C GLU A 109 1.93 1.30 12.80
N THR A 110 3.08 1.94 12.66
CA THR A 110 4.34 1.51 13.28
C THR A 110 4.88 2.53 14.27
N SER A 111 5.70 2.07 15.22
CA SER A 111 6.34 2.91 16.24
C SER A 111 7.37 3.90 15.68
N GLN A 112 7.77 3.71 14.42
CA GLN A 112 8.69 4.57 13.69
C GLN A 112 8.33 4.53 12.19
N GLN A 113 8.75 5.54 11.45
CA GLN A 113 8.48 5.60 10.01
C GLN A 113 9.19 4.44 9.29
N LEU A 114 8.45 3.73 8.44
CA LEU A 114 9.01 2.68 7.60
C LEU A 114 9.89 3.28 6.49
N PRO A 115 10.96 2.60 6.06
CA PRO A 115 11.70 3.05 4.89
C PRO A 115 10.87 2.83 3.62
N PHE A 116 10.73 3.89 2.80
CA PHE A 116 10.08 3.79 1.50
C PHE A 116 11.02 3.07 0.52
N ASN A 117 10.52 2.02 -0.15
CA ASN A 117 11.31 1.23 -1.09
C ASN A 117 11.09 1.73 -2.52
N ASP A 118 11.62 2.91 -2.81
CA ASP A 118 11.73 3.39 -4.18
C ASP A 118 12.84 2.60 -4.91
N PRO A 119 12.50 1.77 -5.91
CA PRO A 119 13.49 1.04 -6.70
C PRO A 119 14.35 1.97 -7.58
N GLY A 120 13.92 3.21 -7.82
CA GLY A 120 14.58 4.11 -8.75
C GLY A 120 14.40 3.68 -10.21
N LYS A 121 14.90 4.49 -11.14
CA LYS A 121 14.68 4.30 -12.59
C LYS A 121 15.37 3.03 -13.13
N GLU A 122 16.52 2.67 -12.56
CA GLU A 122 17.32 1.53 -13.00
C GLU A 122 16.75 0.17 -12.57
N CYS A 123 16.00 0.13 -11.45
CA CYS A 123 15.39 -1.11 -10.94
C CYS A 123 13.88 -1.16 -11.15
N GLY A 124 13.37 -0.42 -12.14
CA GLY A 124 11.95 -0.45 -12.51
C GLY A 124 11.48 -1.80 -13.04
N ARG A 125 12.41 -2.65 -13.50
CA ARG A 125 12.17 -4.05 -13.87
C ARG A 125 13.33 -4.89 -13.38
N ILE A 126 13.01 -5.98 -12.70
CA ILE A 126 13.99 -6.88 -12.10
C ILE A 126 13.56 -8.31 -12.39
N ALA A 127 14.39 -9.06 -13.10
CA ALA A 127 14.23 -10.51 -13.21
C ALA A 127 14.97 -11.20 -12.07
N PHE A 128 14.46 -12.36 -11.65
CA PHE A 128 15.16 -13.22 -10.70
C PHE A 128 15.06 -14.68 -11.09
N SER A 129 16.07 -15.47 -10.72
CA SER A 129 16.12 -16.90 -11.01
C SER A 129 16.89 -17.68 -9.96
N GLY A 130 16.43 -18.89 -9.68
CA GLY A 130 17.08 -19.90 -8.86
C GLY A 130 16.64 -21.31 -9.27
N ALA A 131 17.03 -22.33 -8.50
CA ALA A 131 16.82 -23.73 -8.87
C ALA A 131 15.34 -24.14 -8.99
N GLN A 132 14.47 -23.61 -8.13
CA GLN A 132 13.06 -23.99 -8.05
C GLN A 132 12.09 -22.86 -8.42
N VAL A 133 12.59 -21.64 -8.56
CA VAL A 133 11.75 -20.47 -8.83
C VAL A 133 12.46 -19.49 -9.76
N ARG A 134 11.68 -18.86 -10.63
CA ARG A 134 12.11 -17.72 -11.45
C ARG A 134 10.95 -16.73 -11.57
N GLY A 135 11.23 -15.51 -11.94
CA GLY A 135 10.18 -14.51 -12.08
C GLY A 135 10.69 -13.13 -12.41
N GLY A 136 9.78 -12.18 -12.28
CA GLY A 136 10.02 -10.77 -12.52
C GLY A 136 9.22 -9.90 -11.58
N ILE A 137 9.76 -8.72 -11.33
CA ILE A 137 9.16 -7.63 -10.58
C ILE A 137 9.22 -6.40 -11.47
N GLU A 138 8.10 -5.72 -11.66
CA GLU A 138 7.98 -4.51 -12.46
C GLU A 138 7.27 -3.43 -11.67
N VAL A 139 7.80 -2.21 -11.71
CA VAL A 139 7.12 -1.02 -11.22
C VAL A 139 6.01 -0.67 -12.19
N VAL A 140 4.80 -0.50 -11.65
CA VAL A 140 3.60 -0.14 -12.41
C VAL A 140 3.01 1.17 -11.89
N ALA A 141 2.11 1.78 -12.66
CA ALA A 141 1.51 3.05 -12.32
C ALA A 141 0.69 2.98 -11.01
N ALA A 142 1.16 3.68 -9.98
CA ALA A 142 0.43 3.88 -8.73
C ALA A 142 -0.56 5.05 -8.85
N PRO A 143 -1.65 5.09 -8.05
CA PRO A 143 -2.47 6.29 -7.94
C PRO A 143 -1.71 7.41 -7.22
N HIS A 144 -2.01 8.66 -7.56
CA HIS A 144 -1.59 9.81 -6.78
C HIS A 144 -2.48 9.96 -5.55
N ILE A 145 -1.89 10.23 -4.38
CA ILE A 145 -2.59 10.47 -3.12
C ILE A 145 -1.88 11.63 -2.41
N ASP A 146 -2.61 12.70 -2.11
CA ASP A 146 -2.04 13.89 -1.46
C ASP A 146 -1.32 13.54 -0.15
N GLY A 147 -0.10 14.04 0.02
CA GLY A 147 0.70 13.82 1.22
C GLY A 147 1.10 12.35 1.49
N ALA A 148 1.01 11.47 0.49
CA ALA A 148 1.50 10.09 0.59
C ALA A 148 2.48 9.76 -0.55
N GLN A 149 3.49 8.95 -0.23
CA GLN A 149 4.33 8.31 -1.24
C GLN A 149 3.66 7.01 -1.69
N THR A 150 3.45 6.83 -2.99
CA THR A 150 2.79 5.64 -3.54
C THR A 150 3.72 4.84 -4.45
N LEU A 151 3.59 3.52 -4.41
CA LEU A 151 4.34 2.59 -5.26
C LEU A 151 3.41 1.46 -5.72
N GLY A 152 3.44 1.15 -7.01
CA GLY A 152 2.78 0.01 -7.61
C GLY A 152 3.83 -0.98 -8.10
N VAL A 153 3.65 -2.26 -7.79
CA VAL A 153 4.53 -3.34 -8.21
C VAL A 153 3.71 -4.50 -8.75
N HIS A 154 4.07 -4.97 -9.93
CA HIS A 154 3.58 -6.22 -10.51
C HIS A 154 4.65 -7.29 -10.33
N ARG A 155 4.27 -8.43 -9.76
CA ARG A 155 5.16 -9.58 -9.54
C ARG A 155 4.60 -10.79 -10.26
N VAL A 156 5.44 -11.43 -11.06
CA VAL A 156 5.15 -12.72 -11.68
C VAL A 156 6.21 -13.70 -11.23
N LEU A 157 5.80 -14.85 -10.72
CA LEU A 157 6.69 -15.92 -10.32
C LEU A 157 6.25 -17.23 -10.95
N GLN A 158 7.22 -18.04 -11.33
CA GLN A 158 7.02 -19.42 -11.73
C GLN A 158 7.84 -20.31 -10.80
N ALA A 159 7.15 -21.19 -10.09
CA ALA A 159 7.75 -22.17 -9.20
C ALA A 159 7.55 -23.59 -9.76
N LEU A 160 8.48 -24.50 -9.48
CA LEU A 160 8.31 -25.92 -9.74
C LEU A 160 7.63 -26.57 -8.53
N VAL A 161 6.44 -27.14 -8.74
CA VAL A 161 5.67 -27.88 -7.73
C VAL A 161 5.38 -29.27 -8.30
N ASP A 162 5.86 -30.31 -7.61
CA ASP A 162 5.73 -31.71 -8.05
C ASP A 162 6.19 -31.94 -9.50
N GLY A 163 7.31 -31.30 -9.88
CA GLY A 163 7.88 -31.38 -11.23
C GLY A 163 7.13 -30.57 -12.31
N SER A 164 6.03 -29.91 -11.96
CA SER A 164 5.25 -29.08 -12.88
C SER A 164 5.43 -27.60 -12.56
N ALA A 165 5.63 -26.78 -13.60
CA ALA A 165 5.71 -25.34 -13.45
C ALA A 165 4.35 -24.73 -13.12
N ARG A 166 4.28 -23.95 -12.03
CA ARG A 166 3.12 -23.20 -11.59
C ARG A 166 3.45 -21.72 -11.61
N THR A 167 2.64 -20.94 -12.32
CA THR A 167 2.79 -19.49 -12.38
C THR A 167 1.82 -18.84 -11.40
N GLY A 168 2.32 -17.89 -10.61
CA GLY A 168 1.52 -16.97 -9.82
C GLY A 168 1.82 -15.54 -10.24
N GLU A 169 0.81 -14.69 -10.20
CA GLU A 169 0.96 -13.25 -10.39
C GLU A 169 0.26 -12.50 -9.25
N LEU A 170 0.77 -11.32 -8.93
CA LEU A 170 0.11 -10.38 -8.04
C LEU A 170 0.51 -8.94 -8.35
N TYR A 171 -0.36 -8.02 -7.99
CA TYR A 171 -0.10 -6.59 -7.94
C TYR A 171 -0.11 -6.15 -6.48
N ASP A 172 0.84 -5.29 -6.13
CA ASP A 172 0.97 -4.69 -4.80
C ASP A 172 1.01 -3.16 -4.98
N TYR A 173 0.02 -2.48 -4.40
CA TYR A 173 -0.05 -1.03 -4.36
C TYR A 173 0.10 -0.57 -2.93
N SER A 174 1.10 0.27 -2.66
CA SER A 174 1.35 0.82 -1.34
C SER A 174 1.21 2.33 -1.32
N ALA A 175 0.80 2.85 -0.17
CA ALA A 175 0.78 4.27 0.15
C ALA A 175 1.35 4.47 1.55
N GLN A 176 2.35 5.33 1.69
CA GLN A 176 3.03 5.61 2.95
C GLN A 176 2.92 7.09 3.30
N PHE A 177 2.56 7.38 4.55
CA PHE A 177 2.53 8.74 5.10
C PHE A 177 2.74 8.70 6.62
N GLY A 178 3.71 9.48 7.12
CA GLY A 178 4.09 9.47 8.53
C GLY A 178 4.43 8.07 9.03
N TYR A 179 3.74 7.62 10.07
CA TYR A 179 3.88 6.29 10.68
C TYR A 179 2.98 5.21 10.09
N TYR A 180 2.30 5.52 8.98
CA TYR A 180 1.27 4.68 8.39
C TYR A 180 1.69 4.13 7.03
N GLN A 181 1.31 2.89 6.78
CA GLN A 181 1.39 2.25 5.46
C GLN A 181 0.09 1.52 5.15
N VAL A 182 -0.49 1.81 4.00
CA VAL A 182 -1.60 1.06 3.43
C VAL A 182 -1.07 0.24 2.25
N ASN A 183 -1.42 -1.03 2.18
CA ASN A 183 -1.09 -1.91 1.05
C ASN A 183 -2.37 -2.52 0.49
N VAL A 184 -2.47 -2.62 -0.82
CA VAL A 184 -3.50 -3.37 -1.53
C VAL A 184 -2.81 -4.40 -2.39
N ILE A 185 -3.03 -5.66 -2.04
CA ILE A 185 -2.56 -6.81 -2.80
C ILE A 185 -3.72 -7.33 -3.63
N ALA A 186 -3.51 -7.51 -4.93
CA ALA A 186 -4.50 -8.08 -5.85
C ALA A 186 -3.88 -9.23 -6.63
N ASN A 187 -4.51 -10.40 -6.62
CA ASN A 187 -4.06 -11.57 -7.36
C ASN A 187 -5.26 -12.34 -7.92
N PRO A 188 -5.08 -13.12 -8.99
CA PRO A 188 -6.18 -13.93 -9.49
C PRO A 188 -6.42 -15.11 -8.54
N LEU A 189 -7.66 -15.59 -8.49
CA LEU A 189 -8.00 -16.84 -7.82
C LEU A 189 -7.59 -18.00 -8.73
N VAL A 190 -6.74 -18.88 -8.21
CA VAL A 190 -6.35 -20.11 -8.90
C VAL A 190 -7.27 -21.24 -8.42
N ILE A 191 -8.39 -21.40 -9.12
CA ILE A 191 -9.38 -22.45 -8.82
C ILE A 191 -9.11 -23.65 -9.74
N PRO A 192 -9.02 -24.88 -9.20
CA PRO A 192 -8.81 -26.08 -10.01
C PRO A 192 -9.82 -26.18 -11.16
N ASN A 193 -9.33 -26.50 -12.35
CA ASN A 193 -10.13 -26.69 -13.57
C ASN A 193 -10.90 -25.45 -14.04
N GLN A 194 -10.51 -24.25 -13.60
CA GLN A 194 -11.06 -22.99 -14.10
C GLN A 194 -9.98 -22.13 -14.77
N PRO A 195 -10.33 -21.36 -15.81
CA PRO A 195 -9.43 -20.35 -16.36
C PRO A 195 -9.08 -19.30 -15.30
N VAL A 196 -7.82 -18.85 -15.30
CA VAL A 196 -7.36 -17.76 -14.43
C VAL A 196 -7.91 -16.44 -15.00
N ALA A 197 -8.63 -15.69 -14.18
CA ALA A 197 -9.13 -14.37 -14.56
C ALA A 197 -8.00 -13.34 -14.55
N ALA A 198 -8.11 -12.30 -15.37
CA ALA A 198 -7.20 -11.17 -15.30
C ALA A 198 -7.36 -10.41 -13.96
N VAL A 199 -6.27 -9.88 -13.44
CA VAL A 199 -6.30 -9.05 -12.24
C VAL A 199 -6.99 -7.72 -12.52
N ASP A 200 -8.00 -7.37 -11.73
CA ASP A 200 -8.64 -6.04 -11.80
C ASP A 200 -7.76 -4.99 -11.10
N VAL A 201 -6.78 -4.51 -11.85
CA VAL A 201 -5.77 -3.54 -11.44
C VAL A 201 -6.40 -2.19 -11.07
N GLN A 202 -7.43 -1.74 -11.79
CA GLN A 202 -8.06 -0.45 -11.48
C GLN A 202 -8.75 -0.49 -10.13
N ARG A 203 -9.48 -1.58 -9.83
CA ARG A 203 -10.07 -1.77 -8.51
C ARG A 203 -9.02 -1.78 -7.41
N ALA A 204 -7.86 -2.41 -7.62
CA ALA A 204 -6.76 -2.39 -6.64
C ALA A 204 -6.25 -0.96 -6.35
N ARG A 205 -6.10 -0.13 -7.40
CA ARG A 205 -5.69 1.27 -7.26
C ARG A 205 -6.76 2.11 -6.55
N ASP A 206 -8.03 1.91 -6.90
CA ASP A 206 -9.16 2.60 -6.26
C ASP A 206 -9.29 2.21 -4.78
N LEU A 207 -9.07 0.94 -4.45
CA LEU A 207 -9.06 0.45 -3.07
C LEU A 207 -7.94 1.12 -2.26
N LEU A 208 -6.77 1.37 -2.85
CA LEU A 208 -5.68 2.06 -2.14
C LEU A 208 -6.09 3.49 -1.78
N VAL A 209 -6.68 4.22 -2.73
CA VAL A 209 -7.19 5.58 -2.50
C VAL A 209 -8.28 5.59 -1.41
N LYS A 210 -9.27 4.70 -1.52
CA LYS A 210 -10.37 4.58 -0.56
C LYS A 210 -9.88 4.22 0.85
N ALA A 211 -8.93 3.30 0.95
CA ALA A 211 -8.38 2.87 2.23
C ALA A 211 -7.58 4.00 2.90
N VAL A 212 -6.76 4.75 2.15
CA VAL A 212 -6.05 5.91 2.70
C VAL A 212 -7.03 6.99 3.15
N ALA A 213 -8.07 7.27 2.38
CA ALA A 213 -9.11 8.22 2.78
C ALA A 213 -9.82 7.76 4.07
N ALA A 214 -10.24 6.50 4.14
CA ALA A 214 -10.93 5.94 5.31
C ALA A 214 -10.12 6.09 6.61
N ILE A 215 -8.82 5.77 6.58
CA ILE A 215 -8.00 5.84 7.79
C ILE A 215 -7.62 7.28 8.18
N ARG A 216 -7.61 8.22 7.22
CA ARG A 216 -7.34 9.63 7.51
C ARG A 216 -8.53 10.35 8.13
N GLY A 217 -9.76 9.89 7.85
CA GLY A 217 -11.00 10.51 8.32
C GLY A 217 -11.58 11.46 7.30
#